data_AF-A0A965Y3I6-F1
#
_entry.id   AF-A0A965Y3I6-F1
#
_cell.length_a   1.000
_cell.length_b   1.000
_cell.length_c   1.000
_cell.angle_alpha   90.00
_cell.angle_beta   90.00
_cell.angle_gamma   90.00
#
_symmetry.space_group_name_H-M   'P 1'
#
loop_
_entity.id
_entity.type
_entity.pdbx_description
1 polymer ?
#
loop_
_entity_poly.entity_id
_entity_poly.type
_entity_poly.pdbx_seq_one_letter_code
_entity_poly.pdbx_strand_id
1 'polypeptide(L)'
;MQKTSTEQGKSSYALSLKEFKFAFSTTMIYILLSCAISYFLGYNKPVEEITIIWGIPSWVLFGVVIPWVLMVLLTIVYGFFVMEGDEK
;
A
#
# COMPACT_ATOMS: atom_id res chain seq x y z
N MET A 1 -34.58 -11.59 -10.40
CA MET A 1 -35.21 -10.34 -9.92
C MET A 1 -34.35 -9.20 -10.43
N GLN A 2 -34.85 -8.34 -11.32
CA GLN A 2 -34.12 -7.16 -11.81
C GLN A 2 -34.13 -6.09 -10.71
N LYS A 3 -32.96 -5.71 -10.20
CA LYS A 3 -32.83 -4.53 -9.33
C LYS A 3 -33.05 -3.26 -10.17
N THR A 4 -33.79 -2.31 -9.64
CA THR A 4 -34.01 -1.00 -10.26
C THR A 4 -32.70 -0.21 -10.32
N SER A 5 -32.53 0.63 -11.34
CA SER A 5 -31.29 1.36 -11.65
C SER A 5 -30.73 2.21 -10.48
N THR A 6 -31.60 2.67 -9.56
CA THR A 6 -31.22 3.40 -8.35
C THR A 6 -30.64 2.53 -7.23
N GLU A 7 -31.08 1.27 -7.12
CA GLU A 7 -30.55 0.30 -6.14
C GLU A 7 -29.16 -0.21 -6.55
N GLN A 8 -28.96 -0.38 -7.87
CA GLN A 8 -27.69 -0.82 -8.43
C GLN A 8 -26.58 0.22 -8.22
N GLY A 9 -26.87 1.50 -8.45
CA GLY A 9 -25.90 2.60 -8.20
C GLY A 9 -25.48 2.76 -6.73
N LYS A 10 -26.38 2.49 -5.77
CA LYS A 10 -26.04 2.51 -4.33
C LYS A 10 -25.12 1.34 -3.94
N SER A 11 -25.32 0.17 -4.56
CA SER A 11 -24.49 -1.02 -4.35
C SER A 11 -23.06 -0.82 -4.86
N SER A 12 -22.90 -0.34 -6.10
CA SER A 12 -21.58 -0.10 -6.70
C SER A 12 -20.82 1.03 -5.97
N TYR A 13 -21.51 2.05 -5.47
CA TYR A 13 -20.90 3.08 -4.63
C TYR A 13 -20.34 2.53 -3.31
N ALA A 14 -21.10 1.68 -2.61
CA ALA A 14 -20.66 1.08 -1.35
C ALA A 14 -19.45 0.15 -1.52
N LEU A 15 -19.41 -0.61 -2.63
CA LEU A 15 -18.27 -1.44 -2.99
C LEU A 15 -17.02 -0.60 -3.28
N SER A 16 -17.17 0.43 -4.13
CA SER A 16 -16.09 1.36 -4.47
C SER A 16 -15.51 2.06 -3.23
N LEU A 17 -16.35 2.46 -2.28
CA LEU A 17 -15.90 3.03 -1.02
C LEU A 17 -15.13 2.03 -0.15
N LYS A 18 -15.56 0.77 -0.09
CA LYS A 18 -14.87 -0.28 0.67
C LYS A 18 -13.47 -0.51 0.11
N GLU A 19 -13.35 -0.61 -1.21
CA GLU A 19 -12.07 -0.78 -1.92
C GLU A 19 -11.17 0.44 -1.75
N PHE A 20 -11.72 1.64 -1.90
CA PHE A 20 -10.99 2.88 -1.67
C PHE A 20 -10.45 2.98 -0.24
N LYS A 21 -11.28 2.67 0.77
CA LYS A 21 -10.85 2.70 2.18
C LYS A 21 -9.72 1.70 2.43
N PHE A 22 -9.81 0.50 1.84
CA PHE A 22 -8.73 -0.49 1.93
C PHE A 22 -7.43 0.01 1.30
N ALA A 23 -7.50 0.54 0.07
CA ALA A 23 -6.35 1.09 -0.64
C ALA A 23 -5.72 2.28 0.11
N PHE A 24 -6.56 3.18 0.62
CA PHE A 24 -6.15 4.35 1.38
C PHE A 24 -5.45 3.97 2.68
N SER A 25 -6.06 3.08 3.48
CA SER A 25 -5.46 2.61 4.74
C SER A 25 -4.13 1.91 4.51
N THR A 26 -4.05 1.03 3.52
CA THR A 26 -2.81 0.33 3.16
C THR A 26 -1.71 1.31 2.74
N THR A 27 -2.06 2.31 1.91
CA THR A 27 -1.11 3.32 1.44
C THR A 27 -0.62 4.21 2.58
N MET A 28 -1.51 4.59 3.51
CA MET A 28 -1.13 5.36 4.69
C MET A 28 -0.15 4.59 5.58
N ILE A 29 -0.42 3.30 5.83
CA ILE A 29 0.49 2.44 6.61
C ILE A 29 1.85 2.34 5.92
N TYR A 30 1.87 2.15 4.59
CA TYR A 30 3.11 2.12 3.80
C TYR A 30 3.93 3.41 3.96
N ILE A 31 3.29 4.58 3.84
CA ILE A 31 3.97 5.87 3.99
C ILE A 31 4.54 6.02 5.40
N LEU A 32 3.75 5.72 6.43
CA LEU A 32 4.18 5.83 7.83
C LEU A 32 5.35 4.91 8.16
N LEU A 33 5.29 3.65 7.73
CA LEU A 33 6.39 2.70 7.90
C LEU A 33 7.64 3.18 7.17
N SER A 34 7.48 3.67 5.95
CA SER A 34 8.62 4.12 5.15
C SER A 34 9.33 5.31 5.77
N CYS A 35 8.55 6.30 6.22
CA CYS A 35 9.06 7.46 6.93
C CYS A 35 9.71 7.08 8.27
N ALA A 36 9.07 6.22 9.07
CA ALA A 36 9.59 5.81 10.36
C ALA A 36 10.93 5.06 10.22
N ILE A 37 10.98 4.05 9.35
CA ILE A 37 12.18 3.23 9.15
C ILE A 37 13.31 4.10 8.59
N SER A 38 13.02 4.95 7.61
CA SER A 38 14.02 5.88 7.04
C SER A 38 14.51 6.89 8.07
N TYR A 39 13.64 7.37 8.95
CA TYR A 39 14.03 8.28 10.03
C TYR A 39 14.97 7.60 11.03
N PHE A 40 14.63 6.39 11.50
CA PHE A 40 15.47 5.69 12.49
C PHE A 40 16.80 5.19 11.93
N LEU A 41 16.85 4.79 10.65
CA LEU A 41 18.06 4.22 10.04
C LEU A 41 18.92 5.25 9.30
N GLY A 42 18.33 6.34 8.81
CA GLY A 42 19.01 7.32 7.96
C GLY A 42 19.24 8.68 8.63
N TYR A 43 18.44 9.07 9.62
CA TYR A 43 18.51 10.42 10.19
C TYR A 43 19.55 10.53 11.31
N ASN A 44 20.27 11.66 11.39
CA ASN A 44 21.35 11.94 12.35
C ASN A 44 22.48 10.89 12.41
N LYS A 45 22.63 10.06 11.38
CA LYS A 45 23.72 9.11 11.22
C LYS A 45 24.88 9.77 10.47
N PRO A 46 26.13 9.68 10.96
CA PRO A 46 27.28 10.14 10.18
C PRO A 46 27.39 9.33 8.89
N VAL A 47 27.84 9.97 7.81
CA VAL A 47 27.87 9.37 6.45
C VAL A 47 28.69 8.08 6.41
N GLU A 48 29.73 8.00 7.25
CA GLU A 48 30.61 6.83 7.40
C GLU A 48 29.89 5.61 8.00
N GLU A 49 28.82 5.80 8.78
CA GLU A 49 27.99 4.72 9.34
C GLU A 49 26.89 4.26 8.38
N ILE A 50 26.63 4.99 7.30
CA ILE A 50 25.58 4.63 6.33
C ILE A 50 26.07 3.46 5.50
N THR A 51 25.59 2.26 5.84
CA THR A 51 25.91 1.05 5.08
C THR A 51 25.33 1.14 3.68
N ILE A 52 26.17 0.98 2.67
CA ILE A 52 25.74 0.93 1.27
C ILE A 52 25.66 -0.55 0.86
N ILE A 53 24.48 -0.98 0.43
CA ILE A 53 24.20 -2.33 -0.04
C ILE A 53 23.85 -2.20 -1.53
N TRP A 54 24.62 -2.85 -2.42
CA TRP A 54 24.39 -2.80 -3.87
C TRP A 54 24.40 -1.39 -4.48
N GLY A 55 25.19 -0.48 -3.90
CA GLY A 55 25.25 0.92 -4.33
C GLY A 55 24.10 1.79 -3.80
N ILE A 56 23.21 1.24 -2.99
CA ILE A 56 22.05 1.94 -2.41
C ILE A 56 22.21 2.00 -0.88
N PRO A 57 21.91 3.14 -0.22
CA PRO A 57 21.92 3.20 1.23
C PRO A 57 20.95 2.20 1.86
N SER A 58 21.39 1.52 2.91
CA SER A 58 20.60 0.51 3.61
C SER A 58 19.24 1.04 4.07
N TRP A 59 19.18 2.28 4.57
CA TRP A 59 17.92 2.92 4.98
C TRP A 59 16.93 3.09 3.83
N VAL A 60 17.38 3.26 2.58
CA VAL A 60 16.49 3.30 1.39
C VAL A 60 15.97 1.91 1.08
N LEU A 61 16.83 0.89 1.16
CA LEU A 61 16.41 -0.49 0.90
C LEU A 61 15.38 -0.97 1.93
N PHE A 62 15.68 -0.80 3.21
CA PHE A 62 14.79 -1.23 4.29
C PHE A 62 13.58 -0.30 4.47
N GLY A 63 13.76 1.00 4.27
CA GLY A 63 12.73 2.01 4.47
C GLY A 63 11.84 2.27 3.27
N VAL A 64 12.23 1.90 2.05
CA VAL A 64 11.44 2.19 0.85
C VAL A 64 11.20 0.94 0.03
N VAL A 65 12.26 0.24 -0.36
CA VAL A 65 12.15 -0.89 -1.30
C VAL A 65 11.37 -2.05 -0.69
N ILE A 66 11.68 -2.46 0.54
CA ILE A 66 10.96 -3.56 1.20
C ILE A 66 9.48 -3.22 1.43
N PRO A 67 9.12 -2.07 2.04
CA PRO A 67 7.72 -1.67 2.19
C PRO A 67 6.97 -1.59 0.85
N TRP A 68 7.64 -1.15 -0.22
CA TRP A 68 7.06 -1.08 -1.56
C TRP A 68 6.76 -2.47 -2.13
N VAL A 69 7.71 -3.40 -2.06
CA VAL A 69 7.49 -4.80 -2.50
C VAL A 69 6.33 -5.43 -1.73
N LEU A 70 6.27 -5.23 -0.41
CA LEU A 70 5.16 -5.72 0.40
C LEU A 70 3.82 -5.13 -0.03
N MET A 71 3.76 -3.84 -0.37
CA MET A 71 2.56 -3.18 -0.88
C MET A 71 2.12 -3.75 -2.24
N VAL A 72 3.07 -3.97 -3.15
CA VAL A 72 2.80 -4.60 -4.46
C VAL A 72 2.24 -6.01 -4.27
N LEU A 73 2.85 -6.83 -3.43
CA LEU A 73 2.34 -8.19 -3.16
C LEU A 73 0.95 -8.17 -2.54
N LEU A 74 0.71 -7.27 -1.58
CA LEU A 74 -0.60 -7.12 -0.96
C LEU A 74 -1.66 -6.70 -1.99
N THR A 75 -1.36 -5.73 -2.85
CA THR A 75 -2.31 -5.27 -3.89
C THR A 75 -2.56 -6.33 -4.96
N ILE A 76 -1.56 -7.13 -5.33
CA ILE A 76 -1.74 -8.31 -6.19
C ILE A 76 -2.71 -9.29 -5.53
N VAL A 77 -2.45 -9.67 -4.28
CA VAL A 77 -3.32 -10.62 -3.55
C VAL A 77 -4.75 -10.07 -3.44
N TYR A 78 -4.88 -8.79 -3.11
CA TYR A 78 -6.18 -8.14 -3.02
C TYR A 78 -6.91 -8.14 -4.36
N GLY A 79 -6.25 -7.74 -5.43
CA GLY A 79 -6.85 -7.67 -6.77
C GLY A 79 -7.28 -9.02 -7.32
N PHE A 80 -6.47 -10.07 -7.11
CA PHE A 80 -6.78 -11.40 -7.67
C PHE A 80 -7.73 -12.24 -6.80
N PHE A 81 -7.72 -12.07 -5.47
CA PHE A 81 -8.44 -12.98 -4.57
C PHE A 81 -9.54 -12.31 -3.74
N VAL A 82 -9.52 -10.98 -3.59
CA VAL A 82 -10.44 -10.27 -2.67
C VAL A 82 -11.36 -9.30 -3.40
N MET A 83 -10.90 -8.68 -4.48
CA MET A 83 -11.69 -7.72 -5.25
C MET A 83 -12.85 -8.44 -5.96
N GLU A 84 -14.07 -8.03 -5.67
CA GLU A 84 -15.27 -8.56 -6.30
C GLU A 84 -15.62 -7.64 -7.47
N GLY A 85 -15.72 -8.20 -8.68
CA GLY A 85 -16.21 -7.43 -9.83
C GLY A 85 -17.67 -7.04 -9.65
N ASP A 86 -18.08 -5.94 -10.26
CA ASP A 86 -19.44 -5.37 -10.25
C ASP A 86 -20.50 -6.31 -10.87
N GLU A 87 -20.08 -7.47 -11.41
CA GLU A 87 -20.89 -8.43 -12.16
C GLU A 87 -21.40 -9.64 -11.34
N LYS A 88 -21.18 -9.66 -10.02
CA LYS A 88 -21.74 -10.68 -9.10
C LYS A 88 -23.03 -10.21 -8.40
#